data_AF-A0A6V8LC43-F1
#
_entry.id   AF-A0A6V8LC43-F1
#
_cell.length_a   1.000
_cell.length_b   1.000
_cell.length_c   1.000
_cell.angle_alpha   90.00
_cell.angle_beta   90.00
_cell.angle_gamma   90.00
#
_symmetry.space_group_name_H-M   'P 1'
#
loop_
_entity.id
_entity.type
_entity.pdbx_description
1 polymer ?
#
loop_
_entity_poly.entity_id
_entity_poly.type
_entity_poly.pdbx_seq_one_letter_code
_entity_poly.pdbx_strand_id
1 'polypeptide(L)'
;MALSLAILHTWTGAWRATALSGSAALVFFAVQPPLLASAWMPHLYVAPFLLLLTAGASVAAGRVAHLPALALAAGLLVHGHAGFLFFVPVLVGAALFMAWRASALTQRVPWAATGAVVGVFLLPIAINLLLHWPGEFSRYFGYGGKQGLHGAGATAGFVLHFWAERTALAVVLFVGLFGGVAALARWQPAGPPRRFLGAGLAMAALATVLFAGYAVRGVDDLEQTYVGHFSRAVPLLLLMLLVAGVGARPVVLVLAVVVGALGIASRSPALASNPEHLPELPRVLTALSEHAAGRPVVVDVQQEAWPAFTSIVAYGDRVGQRICARDERWRFLVTREHICTADDVAQGRPVRLTTYLPVGSTAVAVVDGAYLY
;
A
#
# COMPACT_ATOMS: atom_id res chain seq x y z
N MET A 1 12.09 2.75 1.41
CA MET A 1 12.74 2.72 2.74
C MET A 1 14.14 3.35 2.75
N ALA A 2 15.11 2.83 1.98
CA ALA A 2 16.48 3.36 1.99
C ALA A 2 16.57 4.89 1.77
N LEU A 3 15.82 5.43 0.81
CA LEU A 3 15.73 6.88 0.58
C LEU A 3 15.18 7.65 1.78
N SER A 4 14.17 7.13 2.48
CA SER A 4 13.64 7.73 3.71
C SER A 4 14.69 7.78 4.83
N LEU A 5 15.49 6.72 4.98
CA LEU A 5 16.60 6.67 5.93
C LEU A 5 17.76 7.60 5.53
N ALA A 6 18.05 7.74 4.23
CA ALA A 6 19.03 8.68 3.73
C ALA A 6 18.61 10.13 4.03
N ILE A 7 17.34 10.48 3.78
CA ILE A 7 16.78 11.79 4.14
C ILE A 7 16.92 12.03 5.65
N LEU A 8 16.51 11.06 6.47
CA LEU A 8 16.64 11.13 7.93
C LEU A 8 18.11 11.35 8.36
N HIS A 9 19.04 10.62 7.75
CA HIS A 9 20.47 10.77 8.02
C HIS A 9 20.96 12.20 7.77
N THR A 10 20.52 12.84 6.67
CA THR A 10 20.95 14.21 6.39
C THR A 10 20.54 15.19 7.51
N TRP A 11 19.43 14.92 8.23
CA TRP A 11 18.93 15.77 9.31
C TRP A 11 19.59 15.49 10.65
N THR A 12 19.91 14.23 10.93
CA THR A 12 20.54 13.83 12.19
C THR A 12 22.05 13.96 12.16
N GLY A 13 22.68 13.82 10.98
CA GLY A 13 24.14 13.73 10.81
C GLY A 13 24.76 12.50 11.49
N ALA A 14 23.94 11.59 12.03
CA ALA A 14 24.39 10.54 12.93
C ALA A 14 23.98 9.17 12.40
N TRP A 15 24.96 8.36 11.98
CA TRP A 15 24.68 7.00 11.51
C TRP A 15 24.02 6.11 12.57
N ARG A 16 24.31 6.35 13.85
CA ARG A 16 23.64 5.63 14.96
C ARG A 16 22.13 5.87 14.95
N ALA A 17 21.69 7.13 14.82
CA ALA A 17 20.27 7.48 14.77
C ALA A 17 19.60 6.83 13.54
N THR A 18 20.24 6.90 12.37
CA THR A 18 19.72 6.28 11.15
C THR A 18 19.66 4.76 11.26
N ALA A 19 20.69 4.12 11.83
CA ALA A 19 20.72 2.67 12.02
C ALA A 19 19.61 2.23 12.97
N LEU A 20 19.40 2.93 14.09
CA LEU A 20 18.30 2.66 15.02
C LEU A 20 16.93 2.78 14.35
N SER A 21 16.69 3.86 13.61
CA SER A 21 15.42 4.04 12.89
C SER A 21 15.25 2.98 11.81
N GLY A 22 16.34 2.56 11.16
CA GLY A 22 16.36 1.41 10.25
C GLY A 22 15.98 0.12 10.95
N SER A 23 16.56 -0.17 12.12
CA SER A 23 16.22 -1.35 12.94
C SER A 23 14.78 -1.33 13.41
N ALA A 24 14.27 -0.18 13.85
CA ALA A 24 12.87 -0.03 14.23
C ALA A 24 11.93 -0.30 13.04
N ALA A 25 12.30 0.16 11.84
CA ALA A 25 11.57 -0.15 10.62
C ALA A 25 11.63 -1.65 10.25
N LEU A 26 12.79 -2.29 10.45
CA LEU A 26 12.94 -3.73 10.25
C LEU A 26 12.08 -4.54 11.24
N VAL A 27 12.05 -4.16 12.53
CA VAL A 27 11.14 -4.76 13.52
C VAL A 27 9.68 -4.58 13.08
N PHE A 28 9.32 -3.38 12.62
CA PHE A 28 7.97 -3.11 12.12
C PHE A 28 7.58 -4.05 10.98
N PHE A 29 8.49 -4.23 10.00
CA PHE A 29 8.26 -5.17 8.90
C PHE A 29 8.30 -6.64 9.32
N ALA A 30 9.05 -7.01 10.36
CA ALA A 30 9.02 -8.36 10.91
C ALA A 30 7.64 -8.73 11.47
N VAL A 31 6.95 -7.74 12.04
CA VAL A 31 5.59 -7.90 12.57
C VAL A 31 4.53 -7.74 11.46
N GLN A 32 4.92 -7.20 10.31
CA GLN A 32 4.06 -7.01 9.13
C GLN A 32 4.72 -7.61 7.87
N PRO A 33 5.00 -8.94 7.82
CA PRO A 33 5.76 -9.55 6.72
C PRO A 33 5.22 -9.28 5.31
N PRO A 34 3.88 -9.22 5.08
CA PRO A 34 3.35 -8.94 3.76
C PRO A 34 3.83 -7.61 3.16
N LEU A 35 4.24 -6.64 3.97
CA LEU A 35 4.76 -5.35 3.50
C LEU A 35 6.10 -5.44 2.76
N LEU A 36 6.85 -6.54 2.94
CA LEU A 36 8.11 -6.79 2.23
C LEU A 36 8.01 -7.93 1.22
N ALA A 37 7.16 -8.91 1.49
CA ALA A 37 7.11 -10.17 0.74
C ALA A 37 5.96 -10.26 -0.26
N SER A 38 4.92 -9.42 -0.12
CA SER A 38 3.76 -9.48 -1.00
C SER A 38 3.93 -8.55 -2.19
N ALA A 39 3.68 -9.07 -3.38
CA ALA A 39 3.52 -8.25 -4.60
C ALA A 39 2.14 -7.58 -4.67
N TRP A 40 1.28 -7.77 -3.67
CA TRP A 40 -0.05 -7.18 -3.66
C TRP A 40 0.02 -5.67 -3.44
N MET A 41 -0.64 -4.92 -4.33
CA MET A 41 -0.52 -3.46 -4.43
C MET A 41 -0.71 -2.69 -3.11
N PRO A 42 -1.73 -2.97 -2.27
CA PRO A 42 -1.90 -2.29 -0.98
C PRO A 42 -0.66 -2.32 -0.07
N HIS A 43 0.10 -3.43 -0.09
CA HIS A 43 1.32 -3.58 0.68
C HIS A 43 2.47 -2.75 0.10
N LEU A 44 2.57 -2.70 -1.24
CA LEU A 44 3.61 -1.96 -1.94
C LEU A 44 3.54 -0.44 -1.71
N TYR A 45 2.37 0.10 -1.36
CA TYR A 45 2.20 1.54 -1.14
C TYR A 45 2.77 2.07 0.18
N VAL A 46 3.09 1.21 1.15
CA VAL A 46 3.65 1.66 2.44
C VAL A 46 5.00 2.34 2.25
N ALA A 47 5.89 1.77 1.44
CA ALA A 47 7.22 2.32 1.21
C ALA A 47 7.22 3.69 0.48
N PRO A 48 6.51 3.88 -0.64
CA PRO A 48 6.42 5.18 -1.29
C PRO A 48 5.61 6.19 -0.46
N PHE A 49 4.58 5.78 0.29
CA PHE A 49 3.87 6.70 1.19
C PHE A 49 4.77 7.16 2.34
N LEU A 50 5.57 6.28 2.93
CA LEU A 50 6.60 6.67 3.90
C LEU A 50 7.62 7.64 3.29
N LEU A 51 8.05 7.40 2.04
CA LEU A 51 8.94 8.33 1.34
C LEU A 51 8.28 9.69 1.10
N LEU A 52 7.01 9.72 0.72
CA LEU A 52 6.24 10.95 0.55
C LEU A 52 6.21 11.75 1.86
N LEU A 53 5.90 11.11 3.00
CA LEU A 53 5.84 11.79 4.29
C LEU A 53 7.22 12.26 4.76
N THR A 54 8.26 11.44 4.60
CA THR A 54 9.64 11.79 5.02
C THR A 54 10.26 12.90 4.14
N ALA A 55 10.12 12.80 2.83
CA ALA A 55 10.56 13.84 1.90
C ALA A 55 9.72 15.12 2.07
N GLY A 56 8.40 14.99 2.25
CA GLY A 56 7.50 16.11 2.51
C GLY A 56 7.86 16.85 3.80
N ALA A 57 8.11 16.12 4.89
CA ALA A 57 8.59 16.69 6.14
C ALA A 57 9.93 17.42 5.97
N SER A 58 10.84 16.86 5.18
CA SER A 58 12.12 17.50 4.89
C SER A 58 11.99 18.78 4.07
N VAL A 59 11.13 18.78 3.04
CA VAL A 59 10.86 19.96 2.21
C VAL A 59 10.18 21.03 3.05
N ALA A 60 9.16 20.67 3.83
CA ALA A 60 8.46 21.55 4.76
C ALA A 60 9.41 22.16 5.82
N ALA A 61 10.42 21.41 6.26
CA ALA A 61 11.46 21.90 7.17
C ALA A 61 12.54 22.77 6.48
N GLY A 62 12.46 22.95 5.16
CA GLY A 62 13.29 23.88 4.39
C GLY A 62 14.41 23.24 3.56
N ARG A 63 14.53 21.90 3.52
CA ARG A 63 15.53 21.23 2.65
C ARG A 63 14.91 20.83 1.32
N VAL A 64 14.89 21.78 0.39
CA VAL A 64 14.35 21.64 -0.97
C VAL A 64 15.17 20.70 -1.86
N ALA A 65 16.39 20.33 -1.46
CA ALA A 65 17.20 19.32 -2.13
C ALA A 65 16.51 17.94 -2.25
N HIS A 66 15.52 17.65 -1.39
CA HIS A 66 14.76 16.39 -1.42
C HIS A 66 13.49 16.44 -2.27
N LEU A 67 13.25 17.53 -3.03
CA LEU A 67 12.12 17.60 -3.96
C LEU A 67 12.08 16.48 -5.01
N PRO A 68 13.19 16.01 -5.61
CA PRO A 68 13.15 14.88 -6.53
C PRO A 68 12.63 13.59 -5.86
N ALA A 69 12.99 13.36 -4.60
CA ALA A 69 12.49 12.21 -3.84
C ALA A 69 10.99 12.36 -3.50
N LEU A 70 10.54 13.58 -3.20
CA LEU A 70 9.12 13.88 -3.02
C LEU A 70 8.33 13.62 -4.31
N ALA A 71 8.84 14.08 -5.45
CA ALA A 71 8.24 13.86 -6.77
C ALA A 71 8.19 12.38 -7.15
N LEU A 72 9.26 11.63 -6.88
CA LEU A 72 9.31 10.18 -7.11
C LEU A 72 8.25 9.46 -6.29
N ALA A 73 8.15 9.75 -4.99
CA ALA A 73 7.14 9.16 -4.12
C ALA A 73 5.71 9.51 -4.56
N ALA A 74 5.47 10.78 -4.90
CA ALA A 74 4.20 11.25 -5.42
C ALA A 74 3.81 10.53 -6.72
N GLY A 75 4.73 10.40 -7.67
CA GLY A 75 4.51 9.72 -8.94
C GLY A 75 4.17 8.24 -8.76
N LEU A 76 4.95 7.52 -7.95
CA LEU A 76 4.69 6.11 -7.64
C LEU A 76 3.30 5.88 -7.02
N LEU A 77 2.87 6.76 -6.12
CA LEU A 77 1.58 6.66 -5.47
C LEU A 77 0.42 6.97 -6.42
N VAL A 78 0.51 8.07 -7.18
CA VAL A 78 -0.54 8.47 -8.14
C VAL A 78 -0.78 7.40 -9.21
N HIS A 79 0.27 6.71 -9.65
CA HIS A 79 0.17 5.59 -10.59
C HIS A 79 -0.34 4.29 -9.95
N GLY A 80 -0.17 4.13 -8.65
CA GLY A 80 -0.59 2.92 -7.95
C GLY A 80 -2.10 2.84 -7.75
N HIS A 81 -2.69 3.87 -7.15
CA HIS A 81 -4.10 3.82 -6.74
C HIS A 81 -4.77 5.18 -6.83
N ALA A 82 -6.01 5.20 -7.34
CA ALA A 82 -6.77 6.43 -7.57
C ALA A 82 -6.98 7.26 -6.29
N GLY A 83 -7.10 6.61 -5.12
CA GLY A 83 -7.18 7.29 -3.83
C GLY A 83 -6.02 8.26 -3.58
N PHE A 84 -4.83 8.01 -4.12
CA PHE A 84 -3.68 8.91 -3.95
C PHE A 84 -3.80 10.23 -4.73
N LEU A 85 -4.73 10.36 -5.68
CA LEU A 85 -5.07 11.66 -6.29
C LEU A 85 -5.62 12.66 -5.25
N PHE A 86 -6.13 12.17 -4.11
CA PHE A 86 -6.54 13.00 -2.99
C PHE A 86 -5.37 13.32 -2.03
N PHE A 87 -4.58 12.32 -1.62
CA PHE A 87 -3.53 12.48 -0.59
C PHE A 87 -2.32 13.29 -1.07
N VAL A 88 -1.53 12.73 -1.99
CA VAL A 88 -1.16 13.41 -3.23
C VAL A 88 -0.94 14.93 -3.17
N PRO A 89 -1.80 15.69 -3.87
CA PRO A 89 -1.75 17.14 -3.94
C PRO A 89 -1.79 17.85 -2.58
N VAL A 90 -2.56 17.35 -1.61
CA VAL A 90 -2.70 18.03 -0.31
C VAL A 90 -1.41 17.93 0.50
N LEU A 91 -0.79 16.75 0.57
CA LEU A 91 0.46 16.53 1.29
C LEU A 91 1.63 17.27 0.62
N VAL A 92 1.76 17.18 -0.70
CA VAL A 92 2.80 17.91 -1.45
C VAL A 92 2.58 19.41 -1.36
N GLY A 93 1.35 19.88 -1.54
CA GLY A 93 0.97 21.30 -1.44
C GLY A 93 1.27 21.87 -0.06
N ALA A 94 0.93 21.16 1.03
CA ALA A 94 1.27 21.57 2.37
C ALA A 94 2.79 21.66 2.59
N ALA A 95 3.56 20.68 2.09
CA ALA A 95 5.01 20.70 2.21
C ALA A 95 5.64 21.89 1.45
N LEU A 96 5.18 22.14 0.22
CA LEU A 96 5.63 23.27 -0.60
C LEU A 96 5.23 24.62 0.00
N PHE A 97 4.01 24.74 0.52
CA PHE A 97 3.53 25.95 1.19
C PHE A 97 4.39 26.29 2.41
N MET A 98 4.72 25.29 3.23
CA MET A 98 5.61 25.48 4.38
C MET A 98 7.03 25.86 3.95
N ALA A 99 7.56 25.24 2.90
CA ALA A 99 8.88 25.58 2.36
C ALA A 99 8.92 27.01 1.79
N TRP A 100 7.86 27.43 1.09
CA TRP A 100 7.68 28.78 0.59
C TRP A 100 7.64 29.81 1.72
N ARG A 101 6.85 29.54 2.76
CA ARG A 101 6.77 30.39 3.96
C ARG A 101 8.11 30.54 4.69
N ALA A 102 8.96 29.53 4.63
CA ALA A 102 10.31 29.57 5.18
C ALA A 102 11.34 30.23 4.23
N SER A 103 10.90 30.78 3.08
CA SER A 103 11.77 31.31 2.01
C SER A 103 12.81 30.30 1.50
N ALA A 104 12.54 29.00 1.63
CA ALA A 104 13.49 27.95 1.26
C ALA A 104 13.51 27.67 -0.25
N LEU A 105 12.45 28.06 -0.97
CA LEU A 105 12.34 27.86 -2.42
C LEU A 105 13.25 28.76 -3.26
N THR A 106 13.91 29.76 -2.66
CA THR A 106 14.85 30.66 -3.34
C THR A 106 16.27 30.11 -3.44
N GLN A 107 16.56 28.99 -2.76
CA GLN A 107 17.85 28.31 -2.88
C GLN A 107 18.03 27.73 -4.29
N ARG A 108 19.25 27.30 -4.67
CA ARG A 108 19.48 26.53 -5.91
C ARG A 108 18.76 25.19 -5.79
N VAL A 109 17.48 25.19 -6.11
CA VAL A 109 16.61 24.02 -6.07
C VAL A 109 16.99 23.09 -7.22
N PRO A 110 16.97 21.76 -7.03
CA PRO A 110 17.14 20.81 -8.12
C PRO A 110 15.90 20.72 -9.03
N TRP A 111 15.35 21.86 -9.48
CA TRP A 111 14.13 21.94 -10.30
C TRP A 111 14.22 21.11 -11.57
N ALA A 112 15.40 21.03 -12.19
CA ALA A 112 15.62 20.20 -13.37
C ALA A 112 15.42 18.71 -13.06
N ALA A 113 16.00 18.21 -11.96
CA ALA A 113 15.82 16.81 -11.55
C ALA A 113 14.37 16.53 -11.11
N THR A 114 13.76 17.45 -10.35
CA THR A 114 12.34 17.35 -9.97
C THR A 114 11.43 17.34 -11.19
N GLY A 115 11.65 18.24 -12.15
CA GLY A 115 10.91 18.33 -13.41
C GLY A 115 11.10 17.09 -14.28
N ALA A 116 12.31 16.52 -14.34
CA ALA A 116 12.56 15.27 -15.05
C ALA A 116 11.78 14.10 -14.43
N VAL A 117 11.79 13.95 -13.10
CA VAL A 117 11.02 12.91 -12.41
C VAL A 117 9.52 13.10 -12.65
N VAL A 118 9.00 14.32 -12.49
CA VAL A 118 7.58 14.63 -12.77
C VAL A 118 7.25 14.31 -14.23
N GLY A 119 8.11 14.69 -15.18
CA GLY A 119 7.94 14.40 -16.60
C GLY A 119 7.82 12.91 -16.91
N VAL A 120 8.69 12.07 -16.32
CA VAL A 120 8.63 10.61 -16.48
C VAL A 120 7.28 10.04 -16.03
N PHE A 121 6.74 10.49 -14.90
CA PHE A 121 5.45 10.00 -14.40
C PHE A 121 4.24 10.64 -15.11
N LEU A 122 4.34 11.89 -15.58
CA LEU A 122 3.25 12.53 -16.32
C LEU A 122 3.14 12.03 -17.76
N LEU A 123 4.25 11.64 -18.38
CA LEU A 123 4.30 11.21 -19.78
C LEU A 123 3.28 10.09 -20.12
N PRO A 124 3.23 8.95 -19.41
CA PRO A 124 2.24 7.91 -19.71
C PRO A 124 0.79 8.38 -19.50
N ILE A 125 0.54 9.23 -18.50
CA ILE A 125 -0.80 9.80 -18.26
C ILE A 125 -1.20 10.70 -19.44
N ALA A 126 -0.30 11.57 -19.89
CA ALA A 126 -0.53 12.47 -21.01
C ALA A 126 -0.75 11.69 -22.31
N ILE A 127 0.10 10.70 -22.61
CA ILE A 127 -0.07 9.82 -23.78
C ILE A 127 -1.43 9.11 -23.73
N ASN A 128 -1.80 8.52 -22.59
CA ASN A 128 -3.08 7.83 -22.47
C ASN A 128 -4.27 8.77 -22.66
N LEU A 129 -4.20 9.99 -22.10
CA LEU A 129 -5.24 11.00 -22.24
C LEU A 129 -5.41 11.46 -23.70
N LEU A 130 -4.29 11.64 -24.41
CA LEU A 130 -4.28 12.04 -25.82
C LEU A 130 -4.83 10.93 -26.74
N LEU A 131 -4.47 9.68 -26.49
CA LEU A 131 -4.90 8.54 -27.32
C LEU A 131 -6.35 8.11 -27.06
N HIS A 132 -6.88 8.33 -25.85
CA HIS A 132 -8.17 7.77 -25.42
C HIS A 132 -9.17 8.82 -24.92
N TRP A 133 -9.16 10.04 -25.45
CA TRP A 133 -10.06 11.13 -25.03
C TRP A 133 -11.55 10.70 -25.01
N PRO A 134 -12.34 11.02 -23.94
CA PRO A 134 -12.05 11.89 -22.79
C PRO A 134 -11.25 11.24 -21.65
N GLY A 135 -10.76 10.02 -21.85
CA GLY A 135 -9.85 9.30 -20.95
C GLY A 135 -10.51 8.79 -19.67
N GLU A 136 -9.69 8.15 -18.84
CA GLU A 136 -10.13 7.55 -17.58
C GLU A 136 -10.56 8.58 -16.53
N PHE A 137 -10.05 9.82 -16.58
CA PHE A 137 -10.43 10.88 -15.64
C PHE A 137 -11.94 11.18 -15.66
N SER A 138 -12.55 11.20 -16.85
CA SER A 138 -14.00 11.42 -16.97
C SER A 138 -14.81 10.35 -16.22
N ARG A 139 -14.36 9.09 -16.28
CA ARG A 139 -14.97 7.97 -15.56
C ARG A 139 -14.76 8.09 -14.05
N TYR A 140 -13.57 8.48 -13.61
CA TYR A 140 -13.27 8.70 -12.19
C TYR A 140 -14.18 9.77 -11.57
N PHE A 141 -14.38 10.91 -12.26
CA PHE A 141 -15.28 11.95 -11.76
C PHE A 141 -16.75 11.49 -11.70
N GLY A 142 -17.17 10.58 -12.59
CA GLY A 142 -18.51 9.99 -12.57
C GLY A 142 -18.73 8.89 -11.52
N TYR A 143 -17.65 8.30 -10.99
CA TYR A 143 -17.73 7.22 -10.00
C TYR A 143 -17.98 7.73 -8.58
N GLY A 144 -17.54 8.95 -8.27
CA GLY A 144 -17.61 9.51 -6.92
C GLY A 144 -19.02 9.91 -6.46
N GLY A 145 -19.29 9.78 -5.16
CA GLY A 145 -20.41 10.47 -4.49
C GLY A 145 -21.74 9.69 -4.40
N LYS A 146 -21.76 8.40 -4.73
CA LYS A 146 -22.98 7.56 -4.65
C LYS A 146 -23.19 6.90 -3.29
N GLN A 147 -22.19 6.93 -2.41
CA GLN A 147 -22.22 6.32 -1.07
C GLN A 147 -22.55 7.35 0.01
N GLY A 148 -23.19 6.89 1.09
CA GLY A 148 -23.42 7.68 2.30
C GLY A 148 -22.12 7.99 3.06
N LEU A 149 -22.21 8.82 4.11
CA LEU A 149 -21.07 9.07 4.99
C LEU A 149 -20.99 7.97 6.06
N HIS A 150 -19.78 7.46 6.31
CA HIS A 150 -19.54 6.55 7.43
C HIS A 150 -19.60 7.28 8.77
N GLY A 151 -20.09 6.59 9.80
CA GLY A 151 -20.17 7.14 11.16
C GLY A 151 -18.78 7.41 11.76
N ALA A 152 -18.68 8.41 12.65
CA ALA A 152 -17.41 8.80 13.27
C ALA A 152 -16.73 7.66 14.05
N GLY A 153 -17.52 6.84 14.76
CA GLY A 153 -17.00 5.68 15.50
C GLY A 153 -16.42 4.59 14.59
N ALA A 154 -17.13 4.24 13.51
CA ALA A 154 -16.66 3.28 12.51
C ALA A 154 -15.40 3.77 11.81
N THR A 155 -15.37 5.06 11.43
CA THR A 155 -14.19 5.72 10.85
C THR A 155 -12.99 5.69 11.80
N ALA A 156 -13.20 6.03 13.08
CA ALA A 156 -12.12 6.01 14.07
C ALA A 156 -11.60 4.58 14.30
N GLY A 157 -12.49 3.59 14.39
CA GLY A 157 -12.12 2.17 14.48
C GLY A 157 -11.31 1.72 13.27
N PHE A 158 -11.75 2.08 12.06
CA PHE A 158 -11.04 1.80 10.82
C PHE A 158 -9.64 2.43 10.79
N VAL A 159 -9.50 3.70 11.14
CA VAL A 159 -8.18 4.36 11.17
C VAL A 159 -7.27 3.72 12.21
N LEU A 160 -7.77 3.44 13.42
CA LEU A 160 -7.01 2.84 14.51
C LEU A 160 -6.58 1.40 14.21
N HIS A 161 -7.33 0.64 13.41
CA HIS A 161 -6.95 -0.70 12.97
C HIS A 161 -5.55 -0.74 12.32
N PHE A 162 -5.14 0.33 11.63
CA PHE A 162 -3.83 0.42 10.99
C PHE A 162 -2.67 0.76 11.95
N TRP A 163 -2.97 1.02 13.22
CA TRP A 163 -1.98 1.23 14.27
C TRP A 163 -1.71 -0.07 15.05
N ALA A 164 -2.77 -0.83 15.34
CA ALA A 164 -2.71 -2.19 15.88
C ALA A 164 -4.07 -2.90 15.72
N GLU A 165 -4.05 -4.22 15.66
CA GLU A 165 -5.28 -5.04 15.60
C GLU A 165 -6.18 -4.86 16.83
N ARG A 166 -5.57 -4.72 18.02
CA ARG A 166 -6.29 -4.48 19.27
C ARG A 166 -6.49 -2.98 19.48
N THR A 167 -7.75 -2.53 19.54
CA THR A 167 -8.12 -1.11 19.66
C THR A 167 -7.42 -0.40 20.82
N ALA A 168 -7.35 -1.01 22.00
CA ALA A 168 -6.67 -0.40 23.15
C ALA A 168 -5.18 -0.16 22.89
N LEU A 169 -4.48 -1.12 22.27
CA LEU A 169 -3.09 -0.95 21.88
C LEU A 169 -2.95 0.11 20.77
N ALA A 170 -3.87 0.14 19.81
CA ALA A 170 -3.90 1.15 18.75
C ALA A 170 -4.00 2.57 19.31
N VAL A 171 -4.88 2.80 20.28
CA VAL A 171 -5.02 4.09 20.96
C VAL A 171 -3.75 4.46 21.73
N VAL A 172 -3.15 3.51 22.46
CA VAL A 172 -1.88 3.74 23.19
C VAL A 172 -0.76 4.11 22.22
N LEU A 173 -0.62 3.40 21.10
CA LEU A 173 0.39 3.69 20.09
C LEU A 173 0.12 5.04 19.41
N PHE A 174 -1.14 5.34 19.08
CA PHE A 174 -1.54 6.61 18.49
C PHE A 174 -1.14 7.79 19.39
N VAL A 175 -1.62 7.80 20.63
CA VAL A 175 -1.37 8.89 21.59
C VAL A 175 0.11 8.92 21.96
N GLY A 176 0.73 7.78 22.21
CA GLY A 176 2.12 7.67 22.63
C GLY A 176 3.11 8.14 21.56
N LEU A 177 2.90 7.78 20.29
CA LEU A 177 3.79 8.19 19.20
C LEU A 177 3.63 9.68 18.85
N PHE A 178 2.39 10.17 18.71
CA PHE A 178 2.15 11.60 18.47
C PHE A 178 2.66 12.46 19.64
N GLY A 179 2.28 12.10 20.87
CA GLY A 179 2.69 12.80 22.08
C GLY A 179 4.20 12.74 22.30
N GLY A 180 4.83 11.59 22.07
CA GLY A 180 6.28 11.40 22.20
C GLY A 180 7.07 12.27 21.23
N VAL A 181 6.70 12.27 19.94
CA VAL A 181 7.36 13.12 18.94
C VAL A 181 7.10 14.61 19.21
N ALA A 182 5.90 14.99 19.65
CA ALA A 182 5.59 16.37 20.03
C ALA A 182 6.42 16.85 21.23
N ALA A 183 6.52 16.02 22.28
CA ALA A 183 7.35 16.31 23.45
C ALA A 183 8.82 16.44 23.05
N LEU A 184 9.32 15.51 22.23
CA LEU A 184 10.69 15.54 21.73
C LEU A 184 10.98 16.79 20.91
N ALA A 185 10.10 17.16 19.97
CA ALA A 185 10.24 18.37 19.18
C ALA A 185 10.22 19.64 20.05
N ARG A 186 9.46 19.64 21.16
CA ARG A 186 9.40 20.77 22.10
C ARG A 186 10.66 20.88 22.96
N TRP A 187 11.25 19.76 23.37
CA TRP A 187 12.45 19.73 24.22
C TRP A 187 13.76 19.86 23.45
N GLN A 188 13.77 19.60 22.14
CA GLN A 188 14.94 19.83 21.32
C GLN A 188 15.26 21.34 21.20
N PRO A 189 16.55 21.73 21.24
CA PRO A 189 16.95 23.11 20.98
C PRO A 189 16.43 23.60 19.62
N ALA A 190 16.19 24.90 19.52
CA ALA A 190 15.82 25.51 18.25
C ALA A 190 16.93 25.24 17.22
N GLY A 191 16.58 24.57 16.12
CA GLY A 191 17.56 24.16 15.12
C GLY A 191 16.97 23.24 14.06
N PRO A 192 17.82 22.77 13.12
CA PRO A 192 17.38 21.91 12.02
C PRO A 192 16.66 20.62 12.49
N PRO A 193 17.14 19.87 13.51
CA PRO A 193 16.45 18.66 13.97
C PRO A 193 15.04 18.93 14.50
N ARG A 194 14.84 20.00 15.29
CA ARG A 194 13.52 20.40 15.80
C ARG A 194 12.55 20.76 14.68
N ARG A 195 13.02 21.46 13.64
CA ARG A 195 12.18 21.79 12.46
C ARG A 195 11.74 20.54 11.72
N PHE A 196 12.66 19.59 11.52
CA PHE A 196 12.34 18.32 10.86
C PHE A 196 11.37 17.46 11.68
N LEU A 197 11.56 17.36 13.01
CA LEU A 197 10.62 16.66 13.89
C LEU A 197 9.22 17.30 13.85
N GLY A 198 9.15 18.63 13.95
CA GLY A 198 7.88 19.36 13.90
C GLY A 198 7.18 19.22 12.54
N ALA A 199 7.92 19.31 11.44
CA ALA A 199 7.37 19.09 10.10
C ALA A 199 6.93 17.63 9.90
N GLY A 200 7.70 16.66 10.38
CA GLY A 200 7.34 15.23 10.36
C GLY A 200 6.06 14.95 11.13
N LEU A 201 5.91 15.52 12.33
CA LEU A 201 4.70 15.46 13.13
C LEU A 201 3.50 16.07 12.39
N ALA A 202 3.68 17.24 11.77
CA ALA A 202 2.62 17.92 11.01
C ALA A 202 2.19 17.11 9.78
N MET A 203 3.14 16.54 9.03
CA MET A 203 2.86 15.67 7.89
C MET A 203 2.14 14.38 8.31
N ALA A 204 2.56 13.76 9.42
CA ALA A 204 1.89 12.59 9.99
C ALA A 204 0.45 12.93 10.42
N ALA A 205 0.25 14.05 11.12
CA ALA A 205 -1.07 14.49 11.54
C ALA A 205 -1.99 14.78 10.34
N LEU A 206 -1.48 15.51 9.34
CA LEU A 206 -2.22 15.80 8.11
C LEU A 206 -2.59 14.52 7.36
N ALA A 207 -1.65 13.57 7.23
CA ALA A 207 -1.92 12.28 6.59
C ALA A 207 -3.00 11.48 7.33
N THR A 208 -2.97 11.45 8.66
CA THR A 208 -4.02 10.81 9.48
C THR A 208 -5.37 11.48 9.28
N VAL A 209 -5.43 12.82 9.27
CA VAL A 209 -6.68 13.57 9.06
C VAL A 209 -7.23 13.31 7.67
N LEU A 210 -6.39 13.34 6.64
CA LEU A 210 -6.79 13.00 5.27
C LEU A 210 -7.26 11.55 5.19
N PHE A 211 -6.61 10.62 5.89
CA PHE A 211 -7.02 9.22 5.87
C PHE A 211 -8.36 9.00 6.57
N ALA A 212 -8.60 9.69 7.68
CA ALA A 212 -9.92 9.72 8.32
C ALA A 212 -10.98 10.31 7.37
N GLY A 213 -10.69 11.45 6.72
CA GLY A 213 -11.60 12.06 5.75
C GLY A 213 -11.89 11.15 4.54
N TYR A 214 -10.88 10.42 4.07
CA TYR A 214 -11.02 9.43 3.02
C TYR A 214 -11.85 8.22 3.50
N ALA A 215 -11.65 7.75 4.74
CA ALA A 215 -12.46 6.69 5.31
C ALA A 215 -13.93 7.10 5.51
N VAL A 216 -14.22 8.37 5.79
CA VAL A 216 -15.62 8.86 5.93
C VAL A 216 -16.39 8.78 4.61
N ARG A 217 -15.74 9.05 3.47
CA ARG A 217 -16.45 9.31 2.19
C ARG A 217 -15.94 8.54 0.98
N GLY A 218 -14.65 8.21 0.96
CA GLY A 218 -13.96 7.64 -0.20
C GLY A 218 -13.71 6.14 -0.12
N VAL A 219 -14.01 5.49 1.01
CA VAL A 219 -13.99 4.03 1.16
C VAL A 219 -15.43 3.54 1.09
N ASP A 220 -15.75 2.68 0.13
CA ASP A 220 -17.12 2.20 -0.07
C ASP A 220 -17.57 1.29 1.09
N ASP A 221 -16.68 0.41 1.55
CA ASP A 221 -16.92 -0.55 2.62
C ASP A 221 -15.70 -0.58 3.57
N LEU A 222 -15.92 -0.27 4.85
CA LEU A 222 -14.86 -0.24 5.86
C LEU A 222 -14.37 -1.64 6.27
N GLU A 223 -15.07 -2.72 5.90
CA GLU A 223 -14.57 -4.09 6.04
C GLU A 223 -13.43 -4.38 5.06
N GLN A 224 -13.35 -3.61 3.97
CA GLN A 224 -12.26 -3.68 2.99
C GLN A 224 -11.00 -2.96 3.51
N THR A 225 -10.42 -3.51 4.57
CA THR A 225 -9.22 -3.00 5.25
C THR A 225 -8.02 -2.84 4.31
N TYR A 226 -8.04 -3.50 3.16
CA TYR A 226 -6.96 -3.39 2.20
C TYR A 226 -6.71 -1.94 1.75
N VAL A 227 -7.76 -1.14 1.67
CA VAL A 227 -7.72 0.24 1.19
C VAL A 227 -6.81 1.12 2.06
N GLY A 228 -6.65 0.79 3.34
CA GLY A 228 -5.89 1.60 4.29
C GLY A 228 -4.45 1.16 4.54
N HIS A 229 -3.93 0.08 3.93
CA HIS A 229 -2.59 -0.46 4.29
C HIS A 229 -1.48 0.59 4.23
N PHE A 230 -1.51 1.50 3.25
CA PHE A 230 -0.52 2.56 3.09
C PHE A 230 -0.38 3.45 4.35
N SER A 231 -1.46 3.62 5.13
CA SER A 231 -1.48 4.46 6.32
C SER A 231 -0.59 3.92 7.45
N ARG A 232 -0.20 2.63 7.41
CA ARG A 232 0.82 2.03 8.29
C ARG A 232 2.18 2.76 8.22
N ALA A 233 2.43 3.52 7.16
CA ALA A 233 3.59 4.40 7.07
C ALA A 233 3.59 5.55 8.10
N VAL A 234 2.42 5.95 8.62
CA VAL A 234 2.30 7.03 9.62
C VAL A 234 2.89 6.62 10.98
N PRO A 235 2.44 5.52 11.64
CA PRO A 235 3.06 5.07 12.88
C PRO A 235 4.54 4.73 12.69
N LEU A 236 4.92 4.17 11.53
CA LEU A 236 6.30 3.88 11.20
C LEU A 236 7.16 5.15 11.11
N LEU A 237 6.67 6.21 10.46
CA LEU A 237 7.35 7.51 10.45
C LEU A 237 7.55 8.05 11.87
N LEU A 238 6.49 8.10 12.68
CA LEU A 238 6.56 8.65 14.03
C LEU A 238 7.53 7.84 14.90
N LEU A 239 7.53 6.52 14.78
CA LEU A 239 8.51 5.65 15.44
C LEU A 239 9.94 5.98 14.99
N MET A 240 10.18 6.13 13.69
CA MET A 240 11.50 6.50 13.15
C MET A 240 11.97 7.86 13.68
N LEU A 241 11.08 8.85 13.76
CA LEU A 241 11.38 10.20 14.28
C LEU A 241 11.67 10.18 15.79
N LEU A 242 10.86 9.44 16.56
CA LEU A 242 11.05 9.29 18.01
C LEU A 242 12.41 8.66 18.31
N VAL A 243 12.72 7.54 17.65
CA VAL A 243 13.99 6.82 17.80
C VAL A 243 15.17 7.70 17.38
N ALA A 244 15.05 8.42 16.27
CA ALA A 244 16.11 9.31 15.79
C ALA A 244 16.38 10.47 16.75
N GLY A 245 15.34 11.08 17.31
CA GLY A 245 15.49 12.27 18.15
C GLY A 245 15.89 11.96 19.61
N VAL A 246 15.63 10.75 20.12
CA VAL A 246 16.06 10.34 21.47
C VAL A 246 17.57 10.10 21.52
N GLY A 247 18.22 9.81 20.39
CA GLY A 247 19.67 9.60 20.31
C GLY A 247 20.14 8.43 21.20
N ALA A 248 19.97 7.19 20.75
CA ALA A 248 20.13 6.06 21.68
C ALA A 248 21.58 5.85 22.16
N ARG A 249 21.67 5.37 23.41
CA ARG A 249 22.88 4.79 24.01
C ARG A 249 23.28 3.53 23.22
N PRO A 250 24.58 3.21 23.10
CA PRO A 250 25.09 2.15 22.23
C PRO A 250 24.53 0.75 22.52
N VAL A 251 24.13 0.46 23.77
CA VAL A 251 23.53 -0.83 24.15
C VAL A 251 22.14 -1.03 23.53
N VAL A 252 21.35 0.04 23.41
CA VAL A 252 20.01 0.00 22.81
C VAL A 252 20.10 -0.25 21.29
N LEU A 253 21.18 0.19 20.65
CA LEU A 253 21.46 -0.03 19.22
C LEU A 253 21.67 -1.51 18.90
N VAL A 254 22.53 -2.19 19.64
CA VAL A 254 22.83 -3.61 19.39
C VAL A 254 21.59 -4.47 19.64
N LEU A 255 20.87 -4.22 20.73
CA LEU A 255 19.67 -4.98 21.06
C LEU A 255 18.55 -4.77 20.03
N ALA A 256 18.33 -3.53 19.57
CA ALA A 256 17.30 -3.24 18.58
C ALA A 256 17.63 -3.84 17.19
N VAL A 257 18.89 -3.79 16.76
CA VAL A 257 19.35 -4.41 15.50
C VAL A 257 19.19 -5.93 15.57
N VAL A 258 19.64 -6.55 16.67
CA VAL A 258 19.59 -8.00 16.84
C VAL A 258 18.14 -8.47 16.95
N VAL A 259 17.28 -7.81 17.73
CA VAL A 259 15.86 -8.17 17.85
C VAL A 259 15.12 -7.96 16.52
N GLY A 260 15.44 -6.90 15.77
CA GLY A 260 14.88 -6.69 14.43
C GLY A 260 15.30 -7.76 13.43
N ALA A 261 16.60 -8.08 13.38
CA ALA A 261 17.13 -9.10 12.51
C ALA A 261 16.62 -10.51 12.88
N LEU A 262 16.63 -10.87 14.17
CA LEU A 262 16.05 -12.14 14.65
C LEU A 262 14.55 -12.18 14.42
N GLY A 263 13.84 -11.07 14.60
CA GLY A 263 12.40 -10.97 14.35
C GLY A 263 12.09 -11.26 12.88
N ILE A 264 12.77 -10.60 11.95
CA ILE A 264 12.61 -10.87 10.51
C ILE A 264 12.97 -12.33 10.19
N ALA A 265 14.13 -12.79 10.65
CA ALA A 265 14.63 -14.13 10.33
C ALA A 265 13.76 -15.26 10.92
N SER A 266 13.16 -15.06 12.10
CA SER A 266 12.36 -16.09 12.78
C SER A 266 10.88 -16.10 12.37
N ARG A 267 10.35 -14.99 11.86
CA ARG A 267 8.92 -14.82 11.55
C ARG A 267 8.58 -14.78 10.07
N SER A 268 9.56 -14.95 9.18
CA SER A 268 9.29 -14.84 7.74
C SER A 268 9.39 -16.16 6.97
N PRO A 269 8.43 -17.09 7.19
CA PRO A 269 8.00 -17.96 6.09
C PRO A 269 7.71 -17.14 4.83
N ALA A 270 7.30 -15.88 4.97
CA ALA A 270 7.10 -14.93 3.87
C ALA A 270 8.37 -14.53 3.07
N LEU A 271 9.57 -14.57 3.68
CA LEU A 271 10.84 -14.39 2.92
C LEU A 271 11.36 -15.72 2.35
N ALA A 272 10.90 -16.84 2.90
CA ALA A 272 11.17 -18.18 2.40
C ALA A 272 10.11 -18.68 1.39
N SER A 273 8.94 -18.04 1.33
CA SER A 273 7.81 -18.47 0.51
C SER A 273 8.08 -18.06 -0.93
N ASN A 274 8.22 -19.08 -1.77
CA ASN A 274 7.96 -18.95 -3.20
C ASN A 274 6.62 -18.24 -3.40
N PRO A 275 6.49 -17.35 -4.40
CA PRO A 275 5.24 -16.69 -4.73
C PRO A 275 4.14 -17.73 -4.79
N GLU A 276 3.17 -17.63 -3.86
CA GLU A 276 1.94 -18.44 -3.73
C GLU A 276 1.95 -19.72 -4.57
N HIS A 277 2.87 -20.64 -4.24
CA HIS A 277 2.86 -21.94 -4.87
C HIS A 277 1.70 -22.69 -4.23
N LEU A 278 0.56 -22.75 -4.91
CA LEU A 278 -0.59 -23.54 -4.51
C LEU A 278 -0.32 -25.00 -4.94
N PRO A 279 0.25 -25.88 -4.09
CA PRO A 279 0.63 -27.23 -4.48
C PRO A 279 -0.56 -28.07 -4.97
N GLU A 280 -1.78 -27.66 -4.65
CA GLU A 280 -3.02 -28.28 -5.07
C GLU A 280 -3.43 -27.93 -6.51
N LEU A 281 -2.90 -26.85 -7.11
CA LEU A 281 -3.29 -26.39 -8.46
C LEU A 281 -3.22 -27.49 -9.54
N PRO A 282 -2.15 -28.32 -9.61
CA PRO A 282 -2.11 -29.43 -10.54
C PRO A 282 -3.28 -30.40 -10.37
N ARG A 283 -3.63 -30.75 -9.13
CA ARG A 283 -4.75 -31.67 -8.83
C ARG A 283 -6.10 -31.03 -9.15
N VAL A 284 -6.26 -29.75 -8.82
CA VAL A 284 -7.46 -28.96 -9.12
C VAL A 284 -7.70 -28.91 -10.63
N LEU A 285 -6.65 -28.66 -11.42
CA LEU A 285 -6.78 -28.66 -12.87
C LEU A 285 -7.03 -30.04 -13.47
N THR A 286 -6.42 -31.10 -12.93
CA THR A 286 -6.77 -32.46 -13.32
C THR A 286 -8.26 -32.72 -13.11
N ALA A 287 -8.78 -32.44 -11.91
CA ALA A 287 -10.19 -32.62 -11.60
C ALA A 287 -11.12 -31.77 -12.49
N LEU A 288 -10.75 -30.52 -12.77
CA LEU A 288 -11.50 -29.67 -13.70
C LEU A 288 -11.47 -30.21 -15.13
N SER A 289 -10.32 -30.69 -15.61
CA SER A 289 -10.18 -31.25 -16.96
C SER A 289 -10.99 -32.53 -17.14
N GLU A 290 -10.98 -33.42 -16.14
CA GLU A 290 -11.79 -34.63 -16.08
C GLU A 290 -13.29 -34.28 -16.05
N HIS A 291 -13.67 -33.31 -15.22
CA HIS A 291 -15.06 -32.84 -15.13
C HIS A 291 -15.55 -32.18 -16.43
N ALA A 292 -14.67 -31.45 -17.12
CA ALA A 292 -14.98 -30.77 -18.38
C ALA A 292 -15.04 -31.73 -19.57
N ALA A 293 -14.34 -32.87 -19.49
CA ALA A 293 -14.22 -33.88 -20.54
C ALA A 293 -13.79 -33.28 -21.89
N GLY A 294 -12.72 -32.47 -21.87
CA GLY A 294 -12.16 -31.82 -23.05
C GLY A 294 -12.86 -30.54 -23.52
N ARG A 295 -13.90 -30.08 -22.80
CA ARG A 295 -14.61 -28.83 -23.10
C ARG A 295 -13.99 -27.64 -22.35
N PRO A 296 -14.25 -26.39 -22.77
CA PRO A 296 -13.89 -25.20 -21.99
C PRO A 296 -14.52 -25.22 -20.59
N VAL A 297 -13.80 -24.73 -19.58
CA VAL A 297 -14.35 -24.53 -18.23
C VAL A 297 -14.85 -23.10 -18.11
N VAL A 298 -16.15 -22.94 -17.87
CA VAL A 298 -16.83 -21.64 -17.76
C VAL A 298 -17.06 -21.34 -16.29
N VAL A 299 -16.28 -20.42 -15.73
CA VAL A 299 -16.30 -20.14 -14.29
C VAL A 299 -17.22 -18.95 -13.99
N ASP A 300 -18.19 -19.19 -13.12
CA ASP A 300 -18.93 -18.14 -12.42
C ASP A 300 -18.20 -17.84 -11.10
N VAL A 301 -17.55 -16.67 -11.03
CA VAL A 301 -16.62 -16.33 -9.95
C VAL A 301 -17.32 -15.46 -8.92
N GLN A 302 -17.34 -15.92 -7.66
CA GLN A 302 -17.69 -15.10 -6.52
C GLN A 302 -16.61 -14.04 -6.28
N GLN A 303 -17.00 -12.81 -5.93
CA GLN A 303 -16.07 -11.68 -5.81
C GLN A 303 -14.88 -12.00 -4.90
N GLU A 304 -15.10 -12.65 -3.76
CA GLU A 304 -14.06 -12.97 -2.78
C GLU A 304 -13.12 -14.10 -3.24
N ALA A 305 -13.53 -14.93 -4.20
CA ALA A 305 -12.75 -16.07 -4.68
C ALA A 305 -11.82 -15.73 -5.87
N TRP A 306 -11.66 -14.44 -6.17
CA TRP A 306 -10.85 -13.98 -7.30
C TRP A 306 -9.37 -14.41 -7.29
N PRO A 307 -8.66 -14.51 -6.15
CA PRO A 307 -7.24 -14.90 -6.16
C PRO A 307 -7.04 -16.34 -6.63
N ALA A 308 -7.96 -17.22 -6.21
CA ALA A 308 -8.01 -18.60 -6.69
C ALA A 308 -8.30 -18.65 -8.20
N PHE A 309 -9.24 -17.83 -8.69
CA PHE A 309 -9.57 -17.77 -10.10
C PHE A 309 -8.38 -17.36 -10.98
N THR A 310 -7.66 -16.28 -10.64
CA THR A 310 -6.51 -15.83 -11.44
C THR A 310 -5.39 -16.88 -11.47
N SER A 311 -5.20 -17.59 -10.35
CA SER A 311 -4.23 -18.69 -10.26
C SER A 311 -4.62 -19.89 -11.12
N ILE A 312 -5.90 -20.28 -11.11
CA ILE A 312 -6.46 -21.34 -11.95
C ILE A 312 -6.29 -20.99 -13.43
N VAL A 313 -6.62 -19.77 -13.85
CA VAL A 313 -6.50 -19.32 -15.24
C VAL A 313 -5.03 -19.34 -15.68
N ALA A 314 -4.14 -18.71 -14.91
CA ALA A 314 -2.73 -18.61 -15.27
C ALA A 314 -2.03 -19.97 -15.34
N TYR A 315 -2.42 -20.93 -14.50
CA TYR A 315 -1.90 -22.30 -14.57
C TYR A 315 -2.58 -23.11 -15.68
N GLY A 316 -3.87 -22.85 -15.95
CA GLY A 316 -4.65 -23.46 -17.03
C GLY A 316 -4.01 -23.24 -18.39
N ASP A 317 -3.58 -22.03 -18.66
CA ASP A 317 -2.87 -21.69 -19.91
C ASP A 317 -1.58 -22.50 -20.07
N ARG A 318 -0.82 -22.72 -18.99
CA ARG A 318 0.44 -23.48 -19.02
C ARG A 318 0.23 -24.94 -19.39
N VAL A 319 -0.93 -25.49 -19.08
CA VAL A 319 -1.28 -26.90 -19.38
C VAL A 319 -2.25 -27.02 -20.56
N GLY A 320 -2.56 -25.93 -21.27
CA GLY A 320 -3.44 -25.92 -22.42
C GLY A 320 -4.93 -26.13 -22.10
N GLN A 321 -5.35 -25.97 -20.85
CA GLN A 321 -6.75 -26.07 -20.46
C GLN A 321 -7.45 -24.71 -20.63
N ARG A 322 -8.47 -24.65 -21.49
CA ARG A 322 -9.30 -23.45 -21.67
C ARG A 322 -10.16 -23.22 -20.43
N ILE A 323 -9.90 -22.13 -19.71
CA ILE A 323 -10.67 -21.67 -18.56
C ILE A 323 -10.98 -20.18 -18.75
N CYS A 324 -12.24 -19.79 -18.56
CA CYS A 324 -12.68 -18.41 -18.76
C CYS A 324 -13.70 -17.96 -17.71
N ALA A 325 -13.73 -16.66 -17.42
CA ALA A 325 -14.77 -16.05 -16.61
C ALA A 325 -16.03 -15.78 -17.46
N ARG A 326 -17.19 -16.17 -16.94
CA ARG A 326 -18.48 -15.90 -17.58
C ARG A 326 -18.81 -14.40 -17.63
N ASP A 327 -18.47 -13.65 -16.57
CA ASP A 327 -18.81 -12.24 -16.42
C ASP A 327 -17.67 -11.34 -16.95
N GLU A 328 -18.02 -10.41 -17.84
CA GLU A 328 -17.09 -9.46 -18.47
C GLU A 328 -16.43 -8.52 -17.46
N ARG A 329 -17.02 -8.32 -16.27
CA ARG A 329 -16.41 -7.52 -15.20
C ARG A 329 -15.02 -8.02 -14.86
N TRP A 330 -14.73 -9.32 -14.98
CA TRP A 330 -13.44 -9.88 -14.60
C TRP A 330 -12.26 -9.44 -15.49
N ARG A 331 -12.51 -8.67 -16.56
CA ARG A 331 -11.47 -8.06 -17.41
C ARG A 331 -10.50 -7.14 -16.68
N PHE A 332 -10.81 -6.68 -15.47
CA PHE A 332 -9.84 -5.92 -14.67
C PHE A 332 -8.76 -6.83 -14.03
N LEU A 333 -8.99 -8.14 -13.93
CA LEU A 333 -8.02 -9.12 -13.40
C LEU A 333 -7.40 -9.99 -14.48
N VAL A 334 -8.13 -10.29 -15.55
CA VAL A 334 -7.67 -11.17 -16.63
C VAL A 334 -7.79 -10.49 -17.99
N THR A 335 -7.01 -10.95 -18.98
CA THR A 335 -7.10 -10.43 -20.35
C THR A 335 -8.46 -10.78 -20.98
N ARG A 336 -8.82 -10.09 -22.08
CA ARG A 336 -10.06 -10.39 -22.82
C ARG A 336 -10.13 -11.84 -23.30
N GLU A 337 -8.98 -12.46 -23.52
CA GLU A 337 -8.89 -13.85 -23.94
C GLU A 337 -9.46 -14.78 -22.87
N HIS A 338 -9.36 -14.47 -21.58
CA HIS A 338 -9.93 -15.28 -20.49
C HIS A 338 -11.36 -14.92 -20.11
N ILE A 339 -12.06 -14.14 -20.92
CA ILE A 339 -13.50 -13.95 -20.81
C ILE A 339 -14.18 -14.91 -21.77
N CYS A 340 -15.23 -15.58 -21.29
CA CYS A 340 -15.91 -16.58 -22.09
C CYS A 340 -16.59 -15.94 -23.31
N THR A 341 -16.36 -16.53 -24.47
CA THR A 341 -17.11 -16.22 -25.70
C THR A 341 -18.51 -16.85 -25.65
N ALA A 342 -19.38 -16.49 -26.58
CA ALA A 342 -20.68 -17.14 -26.71
C ALA A 342 -20.54 -18.66 -26.94
N ASP A 343 -19.55 -19.07 -27.73
CA ASP A 343 -19.25 -20.49 -27.99
C ASP A 343 -18.72 -21.20 -26.74
N ASP A 344 -17.82 -20.55 -25.97
CA ASP A 344 -17.36 -21.07 -24.68
C ASP A 344 -18.55 -21.32 -23.74
N VAL A 345 -19.51 -20.38 -23.66
CA VAL A 345 -20.69 -20.52 -22.80
C VAL A 345 -21.64 -21.62 -23.31
N ALA A 346 -21.80 -21.77 -24.62
CA ALA A 346 -22.70 -22.75 -25.22
C ALA A 346 -22.15 -24.19 -25.13
N GLN A 347 -20.84 -24.36 -25.29
CA GLN A 347 -20.19 -25.67 -25.38
C GLN A 347 -19.45 -26.05 -24.09
N GLY A 348 -19.13 -25.08 -23.23
CA GLY A 348 -18.32 -25.27 -22.04
C GLY A 348 -19.06 -25.93 -20.88
N ARG A 349 -18.26 -26.36 -19.90
CA ARG A 349 -18.73 -26.92 -18.64
C ARG A 349 -18.80 -25.80 -17.60
N PRO A 350 -20.01 -25.40 -17.13
CA PRO A 350 -20.11 -24.40 -16.09
C PRO A 350 -19.64 -24.95 -14.75
N VAL A 351 -18.89 -24.15 -14.02
CA VAL A 351 -18.52 -24.38 -12.61
C VAL A 351 -18.68 -23.06 -11.86
N ARG A 352 -19.03 -23.13 -10.58
CA ARG A 352 -19.04 -21.93 -9.74
C ARG A 352 -17.88 -21.98 -8.75
N LEU A 353 -17.17 -20.86 -8.62
CA LEU A 353 -16.07 -20.69 -7.68
C LEU A 353 -16.51 -19.79 -6.51
N THR A 354 -16.54 -20.34 -5.30
CA THR A 354 -17.01 -19.65 -4.09
C THR A 354 -16.07 -19.87 -2.90
N THR A 355 -16.13 -19.02 -1.88
CA THR A 355 -15.37 -19.20 -0.62
C THR A 355 -16.08 -20.12 0.39
N TYR A 356 -17.30 -20.57 0.08
CA TYR A 356 -18.06 -21.52 0.87
C TYR A 356 -18.77 -22.51 -0.04
N LEU A 357 -18.94 -23.76 0.40
CA LEU A 357 -19.69 -24.77 -0.34
C LEU A 357 -21.16 -24.73 0.10
N PRO A 358 -22.13 -24.48 -0.81
CA PRO A 358 -23.54 -24.50 -0.43
C PRO A 358 -24.00 -25.90 0.00
N VAL A 359 -24.94 -25.94 0.94
CA VAL A 359 -25.53 -27.20 1.42
C VAL A 359 -26.14 -27.97 0.24
N GLY A 360 -25.80 -29.26 0.14
CA GLY A 360 -26.28 -30.14 -0.94
C GLY A 360 -25.48 -30.06 -2.25
N SER A 361 -24.43 -29.23 -2.31
CA SER A 361 -23.50 -29.19 -3.45
C SER A 361 -22.33 -30.15 -3.25
N THR A 362 -21.72 -30.63 -4.35
CA THR A 362 -20.51 -31.46 -4.30
C THR A 362 -19.37 -30.70 -4.96
N ALA A 363 -18.29 -30.49 -4.22
CA ALA A 363 -17.11 -29.82 -4.77
C ALA A 363 -16.42 -30.72 -5.82
N VAL A 364 -16.21 -30.17 -7.01
CA VAL A 364 -15.33 -30.71 -8.06
C VAL A 364 -13.87 -30.61 -7.61
N ALA A 365 -13.50 -29.47 -7.01
CA ALA A 365 -12.15 -29.24 -6.48
C ALA A 365 -12.15 -28.14 -5.42
N VAL A 366 -11.06 -28.07 -4.64
CA VAL A 366 -10.82 -27.03 -3.63
C VAL A 366 -9.43 -26.45 -3.85
N VAL A 367 -9.33 -25.11 -3.90
CA VAL A 367 -8.08 -24.37 -4.04
C VAL A 367 -8.06 -23.22 -3.05
N ASP A 368 -7.04 -23.16 -2.19
CA ASP A 368 -6.90 -22.10 -1.18
C ASP A 368 -8.19 -21.80 -0.38
N GLY A 369 -8.93 -22.85 0.00
CA GLY A 369 -10.21 -22.72 0.72
C GLY A 369 -11.40 -22.25 -0.12
N ALA A 370 -11.22 -21.98 -1.42
CA ALA A 370 -12.31 -21.77 -2.38
C ALA A 370 -12.74 -23.09 -3.03
N TYR A 371 -14.04 -23.24 -3.27
CA TYR A 371 -14.68 -24.43 -3.78
C TYR A 371 -15.13 -24.22 -5.23
N LEU A 372 -14.78 -25.16 -6.10
CA LEU A 372 -15.35 -25.31 -7.44
C LEU A 372 -16.44 -26.37 -7.37
N TYR A 373 -17.68 -26.07 -7.77
CA TYR A 373 -18.79 -27.02 -7.74
C TYR A 373 -19.79 -26.85 -8.89
#